data_AF-A0A0J8QTY8-F1
#
_entry.id   AF-A0A0J8QTY8-F1
#
_cell.length_a   1.000
_cell.length_b   1.000
_cell.length_c   1.000
_cell.angle_alpha   90.00
_cell.angle_beta   90.00
_cell.angle_gamma   90.00
#
_symmetry.space_group_name_H-M   'P 1'
#
loop_
_entity.id
_entity.type
_entity.pdbx_description
1 polymer ?
#
loop_
_entity_poly.entity_id
_entity_poly.type
_entity_poly.pdbx_seq_one_letter_code
_entity_poly.pdbx_strand_id
1 'polypeptide(L)'
;MWEILDLKKPTNKGANTGQIITALAHGAKLASADFHGAELRVVRSRCVSRVGVRGIVVRDSKFAFVLVTEKNEMKTIPKEHTVFRFKIPVPTGPFVEDEQSQAPETLKDLVFELHGSQFENRPADRANKKFKWKNLNYL
;
A
#
# COMPACT_ATOMS: atom_id res chain seq x y z
N MET A 1 6.89 5.38 1.21
CA MET A 1 6.26 4.63 0.09
C MET A 1 6.82 5.04 -1.27
N TRP A 2 6.85 6.33 -1.66
CA TRP A 2 7.38 6.74 -2.98
C TRP A 2 8.82 6.30 -3.23
N GLU A 3 9.73 6.53 -2.29
CA GLU A 3 11.13 6.10 -2.39
C GLU A 3 11.28 4.59 -2.56
N ILE A 4 10.38 3.79 -1.98
CA ILE A 4 10.40 2.32 -2.09
C ILE A 4 10.06 1.86 -3.51
N LEU A 5 9.23 2.64 -4.21
CA LEU A 5 8.87 2.46 -5.61
C LEU A 5 9.79 3.23 -6.56
N ASP A 6 10.88 3.78 -6.03
CA ASP A 6 11.81 4.67 -6.73
C ASP A 6 11.13 5.92 -7.33
N LEU A 7 9.88 6.23 -6.95
CA LEU A 7 9.11 7.35 -7.48
C LEU A 7 9.73 8.69 -7.07
N LYS A 8 10.09 9.51 -8.05
CA LYS A 8 10.60 10.87 -7.82
C LYS A 8 9.45 11.88 -7.76
N LYS A 9 9.57 12.86 -6.86
CA LYS A 9 8.68 14.03 -6.87
C LYS A 9 8.85 14.77 -8.20
N PRO A 10 7.78 15.23 -8.86
CA PRO A 10 7.91 16.10 -10.02
C PRO A 10 8.64 17.37 -9.55
N THR A 11 9.89 17.52 -9.97
CA THR A 11 10.58 18.80 -9.86
C THR A 11 10.18 19.62 -11.08
N ASN A 12 10.12 20.95 -10.96
CA ASN A 12 9.71 21.89 -12.02
C ASN A 12 10.54 21.82 -13.32
N LYS A 13 11.48 20.88 -13.45
CA LYS A 13 12.18 20.57 -14.69
C LYS A 13 11.62 19.26 -15.23
N GLY A 14 11.02 19.32 -16.42
CA GLY A 14 10.29 18.27 -17.13
C GLY A 14 11.03 16.95 -17.36
N ALA A 15 11.40 16.26 -16.31
CA ALA A 15 11.87 14.89 -16.32
C ALA A 15 10.68 13.99 -15.95
N ASN A 16 9.77 13.78 -16.91
CA ASN A 16 8.89 12.62 -16.89
C ASN A 16 9.77 11.39 -17.13
N THR A 17 10.49 10.96 -16.10
CA THR A 17 11.12 9.64 -16.15
C THR A 17 9.98 8.64 -16.13
N GLY A 18 9.71 8.01 -17.29
CA GLY A 18 8.74 6.93 -17.42
C GLY A 18 9.14 5.74 -16.55
N GLN A 19 8.91 5.85 -15.24
CA GLN A 19 9.24 4.83 -14.27
C GLN A 19 8.21 3.72 -14.36
N ILE A 20 8.64 2.59 -14.91
CA ILE A 20 7.82 1.40 -15.07
C ILE A 20 7.81 0.65 -13.73
N ILE A 21 6.64 0.63 -13.09
CA ILE A 21 6.44 -0.12 -11.85
C ILE A 21 6.02 -1.54 -12.22
N THR A 22 6.95 -2.48 -12.11
CA THR A 22 6.67 -3.91 -12.27
C THR A 22 6.61 -4.62 -10.92
N ALA A 23 5.74 -5.63 -10.82
CA ALA A 23 5.62 -6.47 -9.63
C ALA A 23 6.92 -7.23 -9.31
N LEU A 24 7.68 -7.62 -10.33
CA LEU A 24 8.94 -8.36 -10.15
C LEU A 24 10.04 -7.49 -9.54
N ALA A 25 10.17 -6.23 -9.97
CA ALA A 25 11.19 -5.33 -9.44
C ALA A 25 10.82 -4.73 -8.07
N HIS A 26 9.55 -4.40 -7.86
CA HIS A 26 9.11 -3.63 -6.68
C HIS A 26 8.39 -4.49 -5.63
N GLY A 27 7.90 -5.67 -5.99
CA GLY A 27 7.13 -6.53 -5.07
C GLY A 27 7.93 -6.94 -3.85
N ALA A 28 9.21 -7.32 -4.02
CA ALA A 28 10.08 -7.66 -2.90
C ALA A 28 10.38 -6.45 -2.00
N LYS A 29 10.54 -5.25 -2.58
CA LYS A 29 10.75 -3.99 -1.84
C LYS A 29 9.52 -3.61 -1.01
N LEU A 30 8.32 -3.77 -1.58
CA LEU A 30 7.06 -3.58 -0.85
C LEU A 30 6.85 -4.66 0.22
N ALA A 31 7.29 -5.90 -0.04
CA ALA A 31 7.18 -7.01 0.90
C ALA A 31 8.02 -6.78 2.18
N SER A 32 9.19 -6.16 2.03
CA SER A 32 10.11 -5.84 3.12
C SER A 32 9.83 -4.49 3.79
N ALA A 33 9.01 -3.63 3.17
CA ALA A 33 8.71 -2.30 3.65
C ALA A 33 8.03 -2.27 5.03
N ASP A 34 8.17 -1.14 5.72
CA ASP A 34 7.34 -0.81 6.88
C ASP A 34 6.03 -0.15 6.43
N PHE A 35 4.92 -0.58 7.04
CA PHE A 35 3.56 -0.11 6.75
C PHE A 35 3.01 0.81 7.83
N HIS A 36 3.78 1.13 8.87
CA HIS A 36 3.40 2.21 9.81
C HIS A 36 3.11 3.52 9.04
N GLY A 37 1.98 4.16 9.36
CA GLY A 37 1.52 5.38 8.71
C GLY A 37 0.86 5.20 7.35
N ALA A 38 0.78 3.97 6.81
CA ALA A 38 0.07 3.71 5.56
C ALA A 38 -1.45 3.62 5.79
N GLU A 39 -2.24 4.14 4.84
CA GLU A 39 -3.68 3.90 4.80
C GLU A 39 -3.96 2.49 4.25
N LEU A 40 -4.60 1.66 5.07
CA LEU A 40 -5.04 0.32 4.68
C LEU A 40 -6.55 0.21 4.72
N ARG A 41 -7.08 -0.54 3.75
CA ARG A 41 -8.47 -0.98 3.70
C ARG A 41 -8.53 -2.50 3.64
N VAL A 42 -9.40 -3.11 4.43
CA VAL A 42 -9.69 -4.55 4.34
C VAL A 42 -10.61 -4.81 3.15
N VAL A 43 -10.13 -5.56 2.16
CA VAL A 43 -10.92 -5.93 0.95
C VAL A 43 -11.56 -7.30 1.13
N ARG A 44 -10.82 -8.26 1.70
CA ARG A 44 -11.31 -9.61 1.97
C ARG A 44 -10.84 -10.04 3.35
N SER A 45 -11.70 -10.68 4.10
CA SER A 45 -11.34 -11.33 5.37
C SER A 45 -12.24 -12.53 5.57
N ARG A 46 -11.79 -13.53 6.33
CA ARG A 46 -12.65 -14.63 6.81
C ARG A 46 -13.81 -14.12 7.67
N CYS A 47 -13.60 -13.00 8.37
CA CYS A 47 -14.61 -12.38 9.22
C CYS A 47 -15.25 -11.19 8.48
N VAL A 48 -16.51 -11.35 8.09
CA VAL A 48 -17.25 -10.36 7.27
C VAL A 48 -17.34 -8.99 7.95
N SER A 49 -17.45 -8.94 9.27
CA SER A 49 -17.54 -7.67 10.04
C SER A 49 -16.30 -6.78 9.94
N ARG A 50 -15.16 -7.34 9.53
CA ARG A 50 -13.90 -6.60 9.33
C ARG A 50 -13.74 -6.08 7.91
N VAL A 51 -14.51 -6.60 6.95
CA VAL A 51 -14.43 -6.19 5.56
C VAL A 51 -14.89 -4.74 5.43
N GLY A 52 -14.14 -3.94 4.68
CA GLY A 52 -14.43 -2.52 4.50
C GLY A 52 -13.85 -1.60 5.57
N VAL A 53 -13.29 -2.12 6.67
CA VAL A 53 -12.57 -1.30 7.66
C VAL A 53 -11.41 -0.60 6.96
N ARG A 54 -11.34 0.72 7.13
CA ARG A 54 -10.32 1.61 6.58
C ARG A 54 -9.69 2.40 7.71
N GLY A 55 -8.39 2.62 7.63
CA GLY A 55 -7.68 3.41 8.62
C GLY A 55 -6.18 3.48 8.35
N ILE A 56 -5.51 4.28 9.18
CA ILE A 56 -4.06 4.44 9.14
C ILE A 56 -3.42 3.43 10.09
N VAL A 57 -2.38 2.74 9.64
CA VAL A 57 -1.63 1.79 10.48
C VAL A 57 -0.85 2.54 11.54
N VAL A 58 -1.22 2.34 12.80
CA VAL A 58 -0.46 2.84 13.95
C VAL A 58 0.58 1.83 14.42
N ARG A 59 0.30 0.53 14.25
CA ARG A 59 1.24 -0.52 14.63
C ARG A 59 1.23 -1.71 13.66
N ASP A 60 2.38 -2.02 13.10
CA ASP A 60 2.66 -3.26 12.39
C ASP A 60 3.27 -4.27 13.37
N SER A 61 2.42 -5.16 13.90
CA SER A 61 2.84 -6.25 14.79
C SER A 61 3.04 -7.55 14.00
N LYS A 62 3.56 -8.60 14.65
CA LYS A 62 3.78 -9.91 14.00
C LYS A 62 2.51 -10.40 13.27
N PHE A 63 1.41 -10.60 13.99
CA PHE A 63 0.20 -11.24 13.44
C PHE A 63 -0.94 -10.28 13.09
N ALA A 64 -0.83 -9.00 13.44
CA ALA A 64 -1.93 -8.05 13.30
C ALA A 64 -1.46 -6.65 12.89
N PHE A 65 -2.31 -5.94 12.17
CA PHE A 65 -2.20 -4.49 12.00
C PHE A 65 -3.14 -3.79 12.98
N VAL A 66 -2.62 -2.80 13.70
CA VAL A 66 -3.45 -1.89 14.50
C VAL A 66 -3.72 -0.67 13.65
N LEU A 67 -4.99 -0.46 13.30
CA LEU A 67 -5.48 0.63 12.49
C LEU A 67 -6.20 1.66 13.36
N VAL A 68 -6.00 2.95 13.09
CA VAL A 68 -6.91 4.00 13.58
C VAL A 68 -7.88 4.34 12.46
N THR A 69 -9.17 4.18 12.76
CA THR A 69 -10.27 4.49 11.84
C THR A 69 -10.62 5.98 11.88
N GLU A 70 -11.40 6.45 10.90
CA GLU A 70 -11.93 7.83 10.87
C GLU A 70 -12.77 8.19 12.10
N LYS A 71 -13.32 7.19 12.79
CA LYS A 71 -14.06 7.38 14.04
C LYS A 71 -13.14 7.54 15.26
N ASN A 72 -11.83 7.69 15.04
CA ASN A 72 -10.81 7.73 16.08
C ASN A 72 -10.78 6.47 16.98
N GLU A 73 -11.28 5.34 16.46
CA GLU A 73 -11.21 4.04 17.13
C GLU A 73 -10.00 3.26 16.67
N MET A 74 -9.26 2.66 17.61
CA MET A 74 -8.22 1.68 17.31
C MET A 74 -8.82 0.30 17.06
N LYS A 75 -8.54 -0.29 15.91
CA LYS A 75 -8.96 -1.65 15.53
C LYS A 75 -7.75 -2.51 15.23
N THR A 76 -7.62 -3.61 15.97
CA THR A 76 -6.62 -4.64 15.72
C THR A 76 -7.17 -5.65 14.72
N ILE A 77 -6.65 -5.63 13.49
CA ILE A 77 -7.05 -6.54 12.42
C ILE A 77 -5.97 -7.61 12.26
N PRO A 78 -6.31 -8.91 12.42
CA PRO A 78 -5.36 -9.98 12.19
C PRO A 78 -5.03 -10.07 10.69
N LYS A 79 -3.77 -10.39 10.40
CA LYS A 79 -3.26 -10.51 9.05
C LYS A 79 -3.63 -11.85 8.41
N GLU A 80 -3.77 -12.89 9.23
CA GLU A 80 -4.20 -14.21 8.79
C GLU A 80 -5.54 -14.12 8.04
N HIS A 81 -5.63 -14.83 6.91
CA HIS A 81 -6.82 -14.91 6.05
C HIS A 81 -7.45 -13.54 5.70
N THR A 82 -6.65 -12.48 5.65
CA THR A 82 -7.11 -11.12 5.38
C THR A 82 -6.28 -10.51 4.25
N VAL A 83 -6.97 -9.90 3.29
CA VAL A 83 -6.38 -9.15 2.17
C VAL A 83 -6.63 -7.68 2.42
N PHE A 84 -5.54 -6.92 2.50
CA PHE A 84 -5.56 -5.48 2.64
C PHE A 84 -5.27 -4.83 1.30
N ARG A 85 -5.78 -3.63 1.10
CA ARG A 85 -5.47 -2.78 -0.04
C ARG A 85 -4.93 -1.46 0.47
N PHE A 86 -3.81 -1.02 -0.08
CA PHE A 86 -3.29 0.32 0.14
C PHE A 86 -3.22 1.07 -1.18
N LYS A 87 -3.22 2.39 -1.08
CA LYS A 87 -3.09 3.30 -2.19
C LYS A 87 -1.82 4.13 -2.03
N ILE A 88 -1.13 4.37 -3.12
CA ILE A 88 -0.03 5.31 -3.19
C ILE A 88 -0.43 6.37 -4.21
N PRO A 89 -0.65 7.63 -3.78
CA PRO A 89 -0.95 8.70 -4.71
C PRO A 89 0.28 8.95 -5.58
N VAL A 90 0.11 9.09 -6.89
CA VAL A 90 1.21 9.46 -7.80
C VAL A 90 1.08 10.94 -8.10
N PRO A 91 2.07 11.78 -7.73
CA PRO A 91 2.03 13.19 -8.03
C PRO A 91 2.27 13.37 -9.53
N THR A 92 1.23 13.71 -10.28
CA THR A 92 1.40 14.25 -11.63
C THR A 92 1.66 15.75 -11.50
N GLY A 93 2.36 16.35 -12.49
CA GLY A 93 2.74 17.77 -12.51
C GLY A 93 1.59 18.76 -12.30
N PRO A 94 1.91 20.07 -12.23
CA PRO A 94 1.11 21.08 -11.55
C PRO A 94 -0.35 21.14 -12.02
N PHE A 95 -1.25 21.40 -11.06
CA PHE A 95 -2.53 22.03 -11.32
C PHE A 95 -2.26 23.33 -12.07
N VAL A 96 -2.44 23.32 -13.38
CA VAL A 96 -2.60 24.54 -14.14
C VAL A 96 -4.10 24.80 -14.17
N GLU A 97 -4.54 25.82 -13.42
CA GLU A 97 -5.86 26.42 -13.58
C GLU A 97 -5.89 27.17 -14.93
N ASP A 98 -5.82 26.44 -16.04
CA ASP A 98 -6.12 26.99 -17.36
C ASP A 98 -7.53 26.51 -17.74
N GLU A 99 -8.47 27.44 -17.63
CA GLU A 99 -9.92 27.40 -17.88
C GLU A 99 -10.33 26.99 -19.32
N GLN A 100 -9.53 26.22 -20.06
CA GLN A 100 -9.85 25.90 -21.46
C GLN A 100 -9.01 24.74 -22.01
N SER A 101 -9.19 23.52 -21.47
CA SER A 101 -8.72 22.28 -22.10
C SER A 101 -9.43 21.07 -21.51
N GLN A 102 -9.88 20.16 -22.39
CA GLN A 102 -10.59 18.92 -22.09
C GLN A 102 -9.96 18.14 -20.91
N ALA A 103 -10.82 17.59 -20.05
CA ALA A 103 -10.51 16.99 -18.75
C ALA A 103 -9.16 16.24 -18.72
N PRO A 104 -8.20 16.66 -17.87
CA PRO A 104 -6.93 15.96 -17.76
C PRO A 104 -7.20 14.57 -17.18
N GLU A 105 -6.76 13.51 -17.87
CA GLU A 105 -6.78 12.14 -17.33
C GLU A 105 -5.90 12.10 -16.09
N THR A 106 -6.50 12.31 -14.92
CA THR A 106 -5.82 12.18 -13.63
C THR A 106 -5.22 10.79 -13.57
N LEU A 107 -3.88 10.70 -13.57
CA LEU A 107 -3.18 9.41 -13.47
C LEU A 107 -3.68 8.69 -12.22
N LYS A 108 -4.19 7.48 -12.42
CA LYS A 108 -4.82 6.68 -11.36
C LYS A 108 -3.81 6.38 -10.25
N ASP A 109 -4.23 6.58 -9.01
CA ASP A 109 -3.47 6.14 -7.83
C ASP A 109 -2.99 4.70 -8.00
N LEU A 110 -1.77 4.41 -7.56
CA LEU A 110 -1.28 3.05 -7.56
C LEU A 110 -1.95 2.30 -6.43
N VAL A 111 -2.71 1.27 -6.80
CA VAL A 111 -3.43 0.42 -5.87
C VAL A 111 -2.73 -0.92 -5.78
N PHE A 112 -2.39 -1.31 -4.56
CA PHE A 112 -1.73 -2.58 -4.27
C PHE A 112 -2.55 -3.39 -3.30
N GLU A 113 -2.51 -4.70 -3.48
CA GLU A 113 -3.12 -5.66 -2.56
C GLU A 113 -2.06 -6.44 -1.80
N LEU A 114 -2.35 -6.64 -0.52
CA LEU A 114 -1.47 -7.24 0.46
C LEU A 114 -2.16 -8.47 1.04
N HIS A 115 -1.57 -9.64 0.80
CA HIS A 115 -2.03 -10.87 1.43
C HIS A 115 -1.43 -10.99 2.83
N GLY A 116 -2.25 -10.81 3.85
CA GLY A 116 -1.78 -10.71 5.23
C GLY A 116 -1.11 -11.98 5.76
N SER A 117 -1.46 -13.18 5.27
CA SER A 117 -0.80 -14.43 5.68
C SER A 117 0.69 -14.48 5.30
N GLN A 118 1.10 -13.72 4.27
CA GLN A 118 2.51 -13.59 3.90
C GLN A 118 3.25 -12.55 4.77
N PHE A 119 2.49 -11.80 5.58
CA PHE A 119 2.92 -10.63 6.33
C PHE A 119 2.91 -10.81 7.86
N GLU A 120 2.80 -12.06 8.32
CA GLU A 120 2.80 -12.45 9.74
C GLU A 120 4.13 -12.25 10.47
N ASN A 121 5.17 -11.74 9.81
CA ASN A 121 6.42 -11.40 10.45
C ASN A 121 6.46 -9.90 10.79
N ARG A 122 7.21 -9.54 11.85
CA ARG A 122 7.45 -8.13 12.20
C ARG A 122 8.20 -7.43 11.05
N PRO A 123 8.04 -6.11 10.88
CA PRO A 123 8.75 -5.35 9.84
C PRO A 123 10.27 -5.60 9.80
N ALA A 124 10.92 -5.56 10.97
CA ALA A 124 12.35 -5.81 11.09
C ALA A 124 12.76 -7.22 10.61
N ASP A 125 11.93 -8.22 10.88
CA ASP A 125 12.17 -9.59 10.42
C ASP A 125 11.90 -9.75 8.92
N ARG A 126 10.96 -8.97 8.35
CA ARG A 126 10.67 -8.97 6.91
C ARG A 126 11.82 -8.36 6.11
N ALA A 127 12.41 -7.27 6.61
CA ALA A 127 13.53 -6.59 5.97
C ALA A 127 14.74 -7.51 5.76
N ASN A 128 15.02 -8.37 6.74
CA ASN A 128 16.17 -9.28 6.71
C ASN A 128 15.89 -10.63 6.05
N LYS A 129 14.63 -10.92 5.72
CA LYS A 129 14.22 -12.24 5.22
C LYS A 129 14.19 -12.27 3.71
N LYS A 130 14.88 -13.26 3.13
CA LYS A 130 14.72 -13.62 1.72
C LYS A 130 13.30 -14.15 1.51
N PHE A 131 12.45 -13.37 0.83
CA PHE A 131 11.10 -13.78 0.50
C PHE A 131 11.14 -14.98 -0.46
N LYS A 132 10.49 -16.07 -0.06
CA LYS A 132 10.24 -17.24 -0.92
C LYS A 132 8.79 -17.20 -1.35
N TRP A 133 8.52 -17.44 -2.63
CA TRP A 133 7.17 -17.56 -3.12
C TRP A 133 6.51 -18.78 -2.45
N LYS A 134 5.45 -18.52 -1.69
CA LYS A 134 4.61 -19.56 -1.11
C LYS A 134 3.31 -19.58 -1.89
N ASN A 135 2.80 -20.78 -2.17
CA ASN A 135 1.48 -20.95 -2.73
C ASN A 135 0.43 -20.38 -1.76
N LEU A 136 -0.50 -19.59 -2.28
CA LEU A 136 -1.64 -19.08 -1.51
C LEU A 136 -2.72 -20.15 -1.49
N ASN A 137 -2.84 -20.88 -0.38
CA ASN A 137 -3.79 -21.98 -0.24
C ASN A 137 -5.25 -21.55 0.06
N TYR A 138 -5.58 -20.25 -0.08
CA TYR A 138 -6.87 -19.69 0.39
C TYR A 138 -7.49 -18.66 -0.59
N LEU A 139 -7.02 -18.66 -1.84
CA LEU A 139 -7.76 -18.12 -2.98
C LEU A 139 -8.76 -19.18 -3.44
#